data_AF-A0A952NT50-F1
#
_entry.id   AF-A0A952NT50-F1
#
_cell.length_a   1.000
_cell.length_b   1.000
_cell.length_c   1.000
_cell.angle_alpha   90.00
_cell.angle_beta   90.00
_cell.angle_gamma   90.00
#
_symmetry.space_group_name_H-M   'P 1'
#
loop_
_entity.id
_entity.type
_entity.pdbx_description
1 polymer ?
#
loop_
_entity_poly.entity_id
_entity_poly.type
_entity_poly.pdbx_seq_one_letter_code
_entity_poly.pdbx_strand_id
1 'polypeptide(L)'
;MLAQILIIVVASRLAGRLMRVFGQPAVVGEMIAGIVLGHSVFGLVWPAGFQVVFPAASMPNLYVLAQLGLILFMFVVGMDLRIEHLKSRAKTAVVISHVSIVAPFLLGVGAPSLRKRAFCDGQHRIGQPYGRRERERRRRANLQGHAFDGVHHHAFRGERRDRRR
;
A
#
# COMPACT_ATOMS: atom_id res chain seq x y z
N MET A 1 2.79 22.02 24.77
CA MET A 1 1.33 22.10 24.59
C MET A 1 0.88 23.35 23.84
N LEU A 2 0.94 24.54 24.45
CA LEU A 2 0.39 25.76 23.82
C LEU A 2 1.05 26.08 22.46
N ALA A 3 2.38 26.00 22.39
CA ALA A 3 3.11 26.19 21.14
C ALA A 3 2.71 25.19 20.04
N GLN A 4 2.44 23.93 20.40
CA GLN A 4 2.02 22.90 19.44
C GLN A 4 0.63 23.19 18.89
N ILE A 5 -0.31 23.52 19.78
CA ILE A 5 -1.68 23.88 19.39
C ILE A 5 -1.62 25.12 18.48
N LEU A 6 -0.80 26.11 18.83
CA LEU A 6 -0.61 27.31 18.01
C LEU A 6 -0.09 26.94 16.61
N ILE A 7 0.96 26.12 16.52
CA ILE A 7 1.53 25.67 15.24
C ILE A 7 0.48 24.93 14.41
N ILE A 8 -0.26 24.00 15.02
CA ILE A 8 -1.32 23.23 14.35
C ILE A 8 -2.41 24.17 13.84
N VAL A 9 -2.95 25.04 14.70
CA VAL A 9 -4.06 25.93 14.34
C VAL A 9 -3.63 26.92 13.24
N VAL A 10 -2.43 27.51 13.35
CA VAL A 10 -1.92 28.44 12.34
C VAL A 10 -1.73 27.73 11.00
N ALA A 11 -1.06 26.58 10.99
CA ALA A 11 -0.84 25.80 9.77
C ALA A 11 -2.17 25.36 9.11
N SER A 12 -3.10 24.83 9.90
CA SER A 12 -4.42 24.42 9.42
C SER A 12 -5.21 25.59 8.85
N ARG A 13 -5.18 26.77 9.49
CA ARG A 13 -5.87 27.97 8.98
C ARG A 13 -5.23 28.50 7.70
N LEU A 14 -3.89 28.49 7.59
CA LEU A 14 -3.19 28.90 6.39
C LEU A 14 -3.50 27.97 5.22
N ALA A 15 -3.41 26.65 5.45
CA ALA A 15 -3.74 25.66 4.43
C ALA A 15 -5.21 25.69 4.02
N GLY A 16 -6.13 25.85 4.98
CA GLY A 16 -7.56 26.00 4.69
C GLY A 16 -7.88 27.26 3.89
N ARG A 17 -7.19 28.39 4.16
CA ARG A 17 -7.30 29.60 3.34
C ARG A 17 -6.75 29.39 1.93
N LEU A 18 -5.59 28.76 1.81
CA LEU A 18 -4.99 28.43 0.52
C LEU A 18 -5.92 27.53 -0.31
N MET A 19 -6.51 26.52 0.32
CA MET A 19 -7.43 25.58 -0.32
C MET A 19 -8.73 26.24 -0.80
N ARG A 20 -9.22 27.26 -0.07
CA ARG A 20 -10.34 28.10 -0.53
C ARG A 20 -10.01 28.87 -1.80
N VAL A 21 -8.77 29.33 -1.98
CA VAL A 21 -8.34 30.00 -3.22
C VAL A 21 -8.44 29.05 -4.42
N PHE A 22 -8.21 27.76 -4.21
CA PHE A 22 -8.37 26.71 -5.23
C PHE A 22 -9.82 26.23 -5.42
N GLY A 23 -10.80 26.85 -4.76
CA GLY A 23 -12.22 26.45 -4.85
C GLY A 23 -12.57 25.17 -4.09
N GLN A 24 -11.67 24.67 -3.26
CA GLN A 24 -11.89 23.47 -2.45
C GLN A 24 -12.42 23.84 -1.05
N PRO A 25 -13.23 22.98 -0.41
CA PRO A 25 -13.68 23.21 0.96
C PRO A 25 -12.49 23.35 1.91
N ALA A 26 -12.56 24.32 2.83
CA ALA A 26 -11.46 24.60 3.76
C ALA A 26 -11.03 23.38 4.59
N VAL A 27 -11.99 22.51 4.93
CA VAL A 27 -11.75 21.27 5.68
C VAL A 27 -10.73 20.36 4.99
N VAL A 28 -10.72 20.33 3.65
CA VAL A 28 -9.74 19.54 2.88
C VAL A 28 -8.32 20.09 3.13
N GLY A 29 -8.16 21.41 3.16
CA GLY A 29 -6.87 22.05 3.43
C GLY A 29 -6.40 21.82 4.87
N GLU A 30 -7.31 21.84 5.84
CA GLU A 30 -7.02 21.55 7.24
C GLU A 30 -6.55 20.09 7.42
N MET A 31 -7.19 19.13 6.74
CA MET A 31 -6.76 17.72 6.74
C MET A 31 -5.36 17.55 6.13
N ILE A 32 -5.08 18.22 5.01
CA ILE A 32 -3.76 18.18 4.36
C ILE A 32 -2.69 18.76 5.29
N ALA A 33 -2.95 19.90 5.95
CA ALA A 33 -2.02 20.46 6.93
C ALA A 33 -1.71 19.47 8.06
N GLY A 34 -2.73 18.76 8.57
CA GLY A 34 -2.54 17.70 9.56
C GLY A 34 -1.66 16.55 9.08
N ILE A 35 -1.86 16.08 7.84
CA ILE A 35 -1.04 15.02 7.24
C ILE A 35 0.40 15.49 7.02
N VAL A 36 0.57 16.73 6.53
CA VAL A 36 1.90 17.33 6.28
C VAL A 36 2.66 17.53 7.59
N LEU A 37 2.02 18.08 8.62
CA LEU A 37 2.63 18.28 9.95
C LEU A 37 2.80 16.98 10.74
N GLY A 38 2.07 15.94 10.38
CA GLY A 38 2.13 14.63 11.02
C GLY A 38 3.45 13.90 10.75
N HIS A 39 3.61 12.77 11.44
CA HIS A 39 4.77 11.90 11.26
C HIS A 39 4.90 11.39 9.80
N SER A 40 3.78 11.28 9.08
CA SER A 40 3.72 10.75 7.71
C SER A 40 4.49 11.58 6.68
N VAL A 41 4.70 12.87 6.90
CA VAL A 41 5.46 13.73 5.96
C VAL A 41 6.56 14.47 6.71
N PHE A 42 6.22 15.31 7.68
CA PHE A 42 7.22 16.07 8.43
C PHE A 42 8.16 15.15 9.23
N GLY A 43 7.64 14.06 9.80
CA GLY A 43 8.46 13.06 10.48
C GLY A 43 9.42 12.30 9.57
N LEU A 44 9.08 12.09 8.29
CA LEU A 44 9.96 11.44 7.31
C LEU A 44 11.03 12.39 6.75
N VAL A 45 10.67 13.65 6.50
CA VAL A 45 11.58 14.65 5.93
C VAL A 45 12.57 15.16 6.97
N TRP A 46 12.11 15.42 8.20
CA TRP A 46 12.95 15.92 9.28
C TRP A 46 12.57 15.32 10.65
N PRO A 47 13.10 14.13 10.97
CA PRO A 47 12.79 13.43 12.23
C PRO A 47 13.19 14.22 13.49
N ALA A 48 14.38 14.86 13.48
CA ALA A 48 14.86 15.63 14.63
C ALA A 48 13.99 16.87 14.94
N GLY A 49 13.54 17.59 13.91
CA GLY A 49 12.65 18.75 14.03
C GLY A 49 11.26 18.34 14.48
N PHE A 50 10.76 17.18 14.04
CA PHE A 50 9.52 16.61 14.56
C PHE A 50 9.60 16.36 16.07
N GLN A 51 10.68 15.78 16.59
CA GLN A 51 10.83 15.54 18.03
C GLN A 51 10.92 16.83 18.87
N VAL A 52 11.48 17.90 18.30
CA VAL A 52 11.54 19.22 18.96
C VAL A 52 10.15 19.88 19.00
N VAL A 53 9.42 19.86 17.89
CA VAL A 53 8.09 20.48 17.79
C VAL A 53 7.03 19.64 18.52
N PHE A 54 7.14 18.32 18.43
CA PHE A 54 6.17 17.35 18.93
C PHE A 54 6.83 16.29 19.83
N PRO A 55 7.21 16.62 21.08
CA PRO A 55 7.78 15.65 22.01
C PRO A 55 6.78 14.56 22.39
N ALA A 56 7.27 13.34 22.61
CA ALA A 56 6.45 12.17 22.97
C ALA A 56 5.57 12.40 24.22
N ALA A 57 6.06 13.14 25.21
CA ALA A 57 5.30 13.50 26.41
C ALA A 57 4.03 14.31 26.10
N SER A 58 3.98 14.96 24.93
CA SER A 58 2.83 15.78 24.55
C SER A 58 1.73 15.04 23.76
N MET A 59 2.08 13.93 23.12
CA MET A 59 1.18 13.18 22.24
C MET A 59 -0.14 12.75 22.90
N PRO A 60 -0.15 12.24 24.16
CA PRO A 60 -1.39 11.80 24.79
C PRO A 60 -2.40 12.96 24.97
N ASN A 61 -1.94 14.14 25.39
CA ASN A 61 -2.85 15.27 25.62
C ASN A 61 -3.36 15.84 24.29
N LEU A 62 -2.52 15.91 23.24
CA LEU A 62 -2.96 16.30 21.90
C LEU A 62 -4.01 15.32 21.35
N TYR A 63 -3.85 14.02 21.61
CA TYR A 63 -4.81 13.01 21.18
C TYR A 63 -6.18 13.19 21.85
N VAL A 64 -6.20 13.40 23.18
CA VAL A 64 -7.44 13.68 23.91
C VAL A 64 -8.11 14.95 23.37
N LEU A 65 -7.33 16.02 23.14
CA LEU A 65 -7.86 17.27 22.60
C LEU A 65 -8.43 17.10 21.19
N ALA A 66 -7.76 16.32 20.34
CA ALA A 66 -8.23 16.01 18.98
C ALA A 66 -9.52 15.18 19.00
N GLN A 67 -9.64 14.22 19.92
CA GLN A 67 -10.87 13.45 20.11
C GLN A 67 -12.03 14.34 20.57
N LEU A 68 -11.79 15.22 21.55
CA LEU A 68 -12.79 16.18 21.99
C LEU A 68 -13.22 17.10 20.85
N GLY A 69 -12.26 17.62 20.07
CA GLY A 69 -12.54 18.42 18.88
C GLY A 69 -13.37 17.68 17.84
N LEU A 70 -13.07 16.41 17.57
CA LEU A 70 -13.82 15.56 16.65
C LEU A 70 -15.25 15.29 17.14
N ILE A 71 -15.41 15.00 18.44
CA ILE A 71 -16.73 14.77 19.04
C ILE A 71 -17.57 16.04 18.97
N LEU A 72 -17.00 17.19 19.35
CA LEU A 72 -17.69 18.49 19.27
C LEU A 72 -18.04 18.84 17.81
N PHE A 73 -17.14 18.56 16.85
CA PHE A 73 -17.40 18.77 15.43
C PHE A 73 -18.55 17.88 14.92
N MET A 74 -18.56 16.59 15.25
CA MET A 74 -19.64 15.68 14.90
C MET A 74 -20.96 16.07 15.58
N PHE A 75 -20.91 16.59 16.80
CA PHE A 75 -22.09 17.13 17.48
C PHE A 75 -22.68 18.34 16.74
N VAL A 76 -21.85 19.31 16.33
CA VAL A 76 -22.30 20.47 15.55
C VAL A 76 -22.88 20.04 14.21
N VAL A 77 -22.21 19.13 13.50
CA VAL A 77 -22.73 18.55 12.23
C VAL A 77 -24.08 17.85 12.45
N GLY A 78 -24.24 17.14 13.56
CA GLY A 78 -25.50 16.49 13.91
C GLY A 78 -26.62 17.48 14.24
N MET A 79 -26.30 18.61 14.88
CA MET A 79 -27.27 19.67 15.20
C MET A 79 -27.70 20.46 13.96
N ASP A 80 -26.84 20.59 12.95
CA ASP A 80 -27.16 21.25 11.68
C ASP A 80 -28.02 20.36 10.75
N LEU A 81 -28.12 19.06 11.05
CA LEU A 81 -28.86 18.09 10.25
C LEU A 81 -30.39 18.20 10.48
N ARG A 82 -31.12 18.57 9.43
CA ARG A 82 -32.59 18.74 9.47
C ARG A 82 -33.33 17.40 9.39
N ILE A 83 -33.82 16.91 10.52
CA ILE A 83 -34.55 15.64 10.64
C ILE A 83 -35.83 15.58 9.78
N GLU A 84 -36.54 16.70 9.62
CA GLU A 84 -37.77 16.78 8.80
C GLU A 84 -37.53 16.30 7.36
N HIS A 85 -36.44 16.77 6.74
CA HIS A 85 -36.07 16.40 5.38
C HIS A 85 -35.61 14.94 5.31
N LEU A 86 -34.91 14.46 6.34
CA LEU A 86 -34.47 13.08 6.43
C LEU A 86 -35.64 12.10 6.52
N LYS A 87 -36.69 12.42 7.31
CA LYS A 87 -37.89 11.59 7.44
C LYS A 87 -38.62 11.43 6.11
N SER A 88 -38.77 12.51 5.34
CA SER A 88 -39.43 12.48 4.02
C SER A 88 -38.72 11.58 3.01
N ARG A 89 -37.40 11.37 3.16
CA ARG A 89 -36.57 10.54 2.28
C ARG A 89 -35.95 9.34 3.00
N ALA A 90 -36.52 8.92 4.14
CA ALA A 90 -35.91 7.91 5.01
C ALA A 90 -35.65 6.59 4.30
N LYS A 91 -36.61 6.12 3.48
CA LYS A 91 -36.45 4.89 2.68
C LYS A 91 -35.26 4.98 1.73
N THR A 92 -35.12 6.10 1.02
CA THR A 92 -34.01 6.33 0.08
C THR A 92 -32.68 6.47 0.83
N ALA A 93 -32.66 7.18 1.96
CA ALA A 93 -31.47 7.33 2.79
C ALA A 93 -30.98 5.97 3.32
N VAL A 94 -31.87 5.10 3.80
CA VAL A 94 -31.52 3.76 4.29
C VAL A 94 -30.89 2.91 3.18
N VAL A 95 -31.45 2.93 1.97
CA VAL A 95 -30.90 2.21 0.82
C VAL A 95 -29.52 2.76 0.44
N ILE A 96 -29.37 4.08 0.33
CA ILE A 96 -28.07 4.71 0.01
C ILE A 96 -27.03 4.35 1.08
N SER A 97 -27.38 4.41 2.37
CA SER A 97 -26.47 4.04 3.46
C SER A 97 -26.01 2.59 3.34
N HIS A 98 -26.92 1.65 3.12
CA HIS A 98 -26.55 0.24 2.92
C HIS A 98 -25.67 0.05 1.69
N VAL A 99 -26.00 0.67 0.57
CA VAL A 99 -25.19 0.60 -0.66
C VAL A 99 -23.79 1.17 -0.42
N SER A 100 -23.66 2.30 0.29
CA SER A 100 -22.37 2.93 0.59
C SER A 100 -21.47 2.13 1.54
N ILE A 101 -22.04 1.18 2.31
CA ILE A 101 -21.28 0.27 3.17
C ILE A 101 -20.96 -1.02 2.40
N VAL A 102 -21.98 -1.63 1.80
CA VAL A 102 -21.87 -2.91 1.09
C VAL A 102 -20.97 -2.79 -0.13
N ALA A 103 -21.07 -1.71 -0.91
CA ALA A 103 -20.27 -1.54 -2.13
C ALA A 103 -18.75 -1.48 -1.87
N PRO A 104 -18.19 -0.58 -1.03
CA PRO A 104 -16.76 -0.58 -0.74
C PRO A 104 -16.33 -1.84 0.02
N PHE A 105 -17.20 -2.47 0.81
CA PHE A 105 -16.88 -3.73 1.49
C PHE A 105 -16.73 -4.89 0.49
N LEU A 106 -17.68 -5.06 -0.43
CA LEU A 106 -17.62 -6.05 -1.50
C LEU A 106 -16.45 -5.78 -2.45
N LEU A 107 -16.18 -4.52 -2.79
CA LEU A 107 -15.00 -4.14 -3.57
C LEU A 107 -13.71 -4.44 -2.79
N GLY A 108 -13.66 -4.19 -1.48
CA GLY A 108 -12.50 -4.50 -0.63
C GLY A 108 -12.21 -6.00 -0.54
N VAL A 109 -13.24 -6.83 -0.39
CA VAL A 109 -13.12 -8.31 -0.34
C VAL A 109 -12.90 -8.91 -1.75
N GLY A 110 -13.55 -8.34 -2.76
CA GLY A 110 -13.55 -8.83 -4.14
C GLY A 110 -12.32 -8.40 -4.95
N ALA A 111 -11.78 -7.19 -4.75
CA ALA A 111 -10.64 -6.66 -5.50
C ALA A 111 -9.38 -7.54 -5.39
N PRO A 112 -9.01 -8.10 -4.22
CA PRO A 112 -7.92 -9.07 -4.15
C PRO A 112 -8.18 -10.32 -4.99
N SER A 113 -9.43 -10.77 -5.07
CA SER A 113 -9.84 -11.96 -5.82
C SER A 113 -9.81 -11.73 -7.34
N LEU A 114 -10.15 -10.52 -7.78
CA LEU A 114 -10.02 -10.09 -9.19
C LEU A 114 -8.54 -9.92 -9.57
N ARG A 115 -7.73 -9.33 -8.67
CA ARG A 115 -6.29 -9.16 -8.87
C ARG A 115 -5.54 -10.48 -8.87
N LYS A 116 -5.95 -11.48 -8.08
CA LYS A 116 -5.36 -12.83 -8.13
C LYS A 116 -5.53 -13.47 -9.51
N ARG A 117 -6.64 -13.23 -10.23
CA ARG A 117 -6.81 -13.73 -11.61
C ARG A 117 -5.83 -13.07 -12.58
N ALA A 118 -5.62 -11.75 -12.46
CA ALA A 118 -4.65 -11.00 -13.28
C ALA A 118 -3.17 -11.28 -12.91
N PHE A 119 -2.87 -11.48 -11.62
CA PHE A 119 -1.52 -11.74 -11.12
C PHE A 119 -1.10 -13.21 -11.29
N CYS A 120 -2.01 -14.18 -11.12
CA CYS A 120 -1.72 -15.58 -11.42
C CYS A 120 -1.51 -15.84 -12.92
N ASP A 121 -2.27 -15.17 -13.80
CA ASP A 121 -2.07 -15.29 -15.26
C ASP A 121 -0.72 -14.67 -15.69
N GLY A 122 -0.35 -13.54 -15.07
CA GLY A 122 0.99 -12.95 -15.23
C GLY A 122 2.14 -13.82 -14.70
N GLN A 123 1.98 -14.44 -13.52
CA GLN A 123 3.03 -15.24 -12.89
C GLN A 123 3.23 -16.62 -13.54
N HIS A 124 2.18 -17.21 -14.12
CA HIS A 124 2.31 -18.47 -14.87
C HIS A 124 3.16 -18.30 -16.14
N ARG A 125 3.08 -17.13 -16.81
CA ARG A 125 3.97 -16.79 -17.93
C ARG A 125 5.40 -16.42 -17.50
N ILE A 126 5.59 -15.81 -16.33
CA ILE A 126 6.93 -15.40 -15.84
C ILE A 126 7.72 -16.61 -15.28
N GLY A 127 7.04 -17.65 -14.77
CA GLY A 127 7.67 -18.88 -14.24
C GLY A 127 8.05 -19.94 -15.29
N GLN A 128 7.41 -19.97 -16.45
CA GLN A 128 7.73 -20.91 -17.54
C GLN A 128 9.12 -20.73 -18.22
N PRO A 129 9.65 -19.51 -18.44
CA PRO A 129 10.94 -19.35 -19.14
C PRO A 129 12.16 -19.82 -18.34
N TYR A 130 12.06 -19.95 -17.01
CA TYR A 130 13.20 -20.40 -16.18
C TYR A 130 13.40 -21.93 -16.28
N GLY A 131 12.32 -22.71 -16.13
CA GLY A 131 12.41 -24.18 -16.11
C GLY A 131 12.76 -24.83 -17.46
N ARG A 132 12.52 -24.15 -18.59
CA ARG A 132 12.83 -24.70 -19.93
C ARG A 132 14.33 -24.67 -20.23
N ARG A 133 15.03 -23.58 -19.88
CA ARG A 133 16.47 -23.46 -20.09
C ARG A 133 17.27 -24.44 -19.24
N GLU A 134 16.80 -24.72 -18.02
CA GLU A 134 17.49 -25.64 -17.13
C GLU A 134 17.30 -27.11 -17.55
N ARG A 135 16.12 -27.48 -18.06
CA ARG A 135 15.89 -28.79 -18.70
C ARG A 135 16.74 -28.96 -19.97
N GLU A 136 16.90 -27.92 -20.77
CA GLU A 136 17.78 -27.95 -21.94
C GLU A 136 19.27 -28.03 -21.55
N ARG A 137 19.72 -27.29 -20.53
CA ARG A 137 21.09 -27.41 -20.00
C ARG A 137 21.36 -28.81 -19.44
N ARG A 138 20.44 -29.40 -18.68
CA ARG A 138 20.58 -30.77 -18.17
C ARG A 138 20.61 -31.79 -19.30
N ARG A 139 19.78 -31.63 -20.35
CA ARG A 139 19.84 -32.49 -21.54
C ARG A 139 21.20 -32.37 -22.24
N ARG A 140 21.72 -31.15 -22.43
CA ARG A 140 23.05 -30.92 -23.03
C ARG A 140 24.17 -31.51 -22.18
N ALA A 141 24.12 -31.33 -20.86
CA ALA A 141 25.09 -31.91 -19.93
C ALA A 141 25.07 -33.45 -19.98
N ASN A 142 23.89 -34.07 -20.06
CA ASN A 142 23.77 -35.52 -20.16
C ASN A 142 24.30 -36.06 -21.51
N LEU A 143 24.03 -35.37 -22.61
CA LEU A 143 24.61 -35.68 -23.93
C LEU A 143 26.14 -35.55 -23.95
N GLN A 144 26.68 -34.55 -23.25
CA GLN A 144 28.13 -34.35 -23.16
C GLN A 144 28.83 -35.39 -22.28
N GLY A 145 28.17 -35.85 -21.20
CA GLY A 145 28.65 -36.98 -20.39
C GLY A 145 28.71 -38.29 -21.20
N HIS A 146 27.64 -38.62 -21.94
CA HIS A 146 27.63 -39.82 -22.79
C HIS A 146 28.64 -39.76 -23.94
N ALA A 147 28.94 -38.58 -24.49
CA ALA A 147 29.98 -38.41 -25.49
C ALA A 147 31.39 -38.64 -24.92
N PHE A 148 31.65 -38.22 -23.68
CA PHE A 148 32.93 -38.46 -23.00
C PHE A 148 33.14 -39.95 -22.66
N ASP A 149 32.10 -40.64 -22.19
CA ASP A 149 32.17 -42.08 -21.90
C ASP A 149 32.44 -42.93 -23.16
N GLY A 150 31.91 -42.50 -24.31
CA GLY A 150 32.18 -43.16 -25.60
C GLY A 150 33.65 -43.04 -26.05
N VAL A 151 34.29 -41.89 -25.80
CA VAL A 151 35.67 -41.64 -26.26
C VAL A 151 36.69 -42.40 -25.38
N HIS A 152 36.47 -42.49 -24.07
CA HIS A 152 37.36 -43.22 -23.17
C HIS A 152 37.34 -44.74 -23.41
N HIS A 153 36.20 -45.32 -23.79
CA HIS A 153 36.12 -46.75 -24.10
C HIS A 153 36.75 -47.12 -25.45
N HIS A 154 36.77 -46.22 -26.43
CA HIS A 154 37.40 -46.48 -27.73
C HIS A 154 38.92 -46.25 -27.72
N ALA A 155 39.45 -45.35 -26.88
CA ALA A 155 40.89 -45.12 -26.76
C ALA A 155 41.65 -46.29 -26.09
N PHE A 156 41.01 -47.06 -25.19
CA PHE A 156 41.65 -48.21 -24.54
C PHE A 156 41.65 -49.51 -25.36
N ARG A 157 40.92 -49.55 -26.50
CA ARG A 157 40.84 -50.75 -27.36
C ARG A 157 41.92 -50.78 -28.45
N GLY A 158 42.57 -49.65 -28.74
CA GLY A 158 43.62 -49.54 -29.75
C GLY A 158 45.00 -50.05 -29.30
N GLU A 159 45.34 -49.93 -28.01
CA GLU A 159 46.72 -50.17 -27.54
C GLU A 159 47.04 -51.65 -27.22
N ARG A 160 46.03 -52.51 -27.06
CA ARG A 160 46.23 -53.92 -26.66
C ARG A 160 46.30 -54.92 -27.81
N ARG A 161 46.42 -54.45 -29.06
CA ARG A 161 46.54 -55.34 -30.23
C ARG A 161 47.96 -55.46 -30.80
N ASP A 162 48.94 -54.74 -30.25
CA ASP A 162 50.29 -54.65 -30.83
C ASP A 162 51.44 -55.09 -29.91
N ARG A 163 51.14 -55.80 -28.81
CA ARG A 163 52.17 -56.24 -27.83
C ARG A 163 52.22 -57.74 -27.55
N ARG A 164 51.71 -58.57 -28.46
CA ARG A 164 51.86 -60.04 -28.45
C ARG A 164 52.00 -60.61 -29.86
N ARG A 165 52.91 -60.02 -30.64
CA ARG A 165 53.71 -60.77 -31.62
C ARG A 165 55.14 -60.78 -31.13
#